data_AF-A0A8J4S1T3-F1
#
_entry.id   AF-A0A8J4S1T3-F1
#
_cell.length_a   1.000
_cell.length_b   1.000
_cell.length_c   1.000
_cell.angle_alpha   90.00
_cell.angle_beta   90.00
_cell.angle_gamma   90.00
#
_symmetry.space_group_name_H-M   'P 1'
#
loop_
_entity.id
_entity.type
_entity.pdbx_description
1 polymer ?
#
loop_
_entity_poly.entity_id
_entity_poly.type
_entity_poly.pdbx_seq_one_letter_code
_entity_poly.pdbx_strand_id
1 'polypeptide(L)'
;MKTSLLHSSALLLLALLSTTNAKEGTATTTSIATATELTEAIPKPEPESAWGRIYLRNGLAPIQYFRDNFGGPMVNHEVSFYFPKRDEDRFGCELLPEGEQTELKVANRSAVLVVDRGECTFEQKARLADQMSAAGLVVVSPTDDVSGPVGELNDEDEITIASVMIRRTGGDMLRAVAAQMTIYGRFIPMTCQRSPYRCEPRLEAEQEYMTSFTVRSGSVLSSGGEKEEDSVARLGSFLAATYGSVLRSMQSFPLATLLDGRQACLDTAANGIDEAQLLGKVVLLPEGKEGQCSEFEKVSNAQRRGASVVLLVQRDNATVMTHPSVEVSWHAYNITIPVLAVSSSTGASLANLKDTQGDTASLRFENSRI
;
A
#
# COMPACT_ATOMS: atom_id res chain seq x y z
N MET A 1 -18.79 -4.03 52.99
CA MET A 1 -18.22 -2.73 53.44
C MET A 1 -18.08 -1.88 52.18
N LYS A 2 -19.03 -0.99 51.81
CA LYS A 2 -19.19 0.43 52.22
C LYS A 2 -17.81 1.12 52.31
N THR A 3 -17.44 2.11 51.49
CA THR A 3 -18.01 3.47 51.23
C THR A 3 -17.38 4.04 49.92
N SER A 4 -18.06 4.68 48.95
CA SER A 4 -18.75 5.98 48.86
C SER A 4 -17.90 7.25 49.08
N LEU A 5 -17.87 8.15 48.07
CA LEU A 5 -17.93 9.65 48.05
C LEU A 5 -17.05 10.21 46.89
N LEU A 6 -17.49 10.85 45.79
CA LEU A 6 -18.40 11.97 45.44
C LEU A 6 -17.86 13.40 45.74
N HIS A 7 -17.96 14.29 44.74
CA HIS A 7 -17.82 15.78 44.67
C HIS A 7 -16.41 16.39 44.49
N SER A 8 -16.19 17.58 43.91
CA SER A 8 -16.90 18.52 43.01
C SER A 8 -16.01 19.79 42.89
N SER A 9 -15.92 20.38 41.70
CA SER A 9 -15.84 21.83 41.38
C SER A 9 -14.75 22.80 41.91
N ALA A 10 -14.20 23.54 40.93
CA ALA A 10 -14.08 25.02 40.82
C ALA A 10 -12.85 25.81 41.33
N LEU A 11 -12.27 26.54 40.36
CA LEU A 11 -11.75 27.92 40.32
C LEU A 11 -11.23 28.58 41.62
N LEU A 12 -10.03 29.19 41.55
CA LEU A 12 -9.88 30.66 41.70
C LEU A 12 -8.50 31.20 41.27
N LEU A 13 -8.55 32.43 40.74
CA LEU A 13 -7.49 33.36 40.34
C LEU A 13 -6.43 33.63 41.43
N LEU A 14 -5.20 33.93 40.97
CA LEU A 14 -4.26 34.76 41.73
C LEU A 14 -3.97 36.06 40.96
N ALA A 15 -4.39 37.18 41.55
CA ALA A 15 -3.91 38.52 41.23
C ALA A 15 -2.75 38.87 42.17
N LEU A 16 -1.72 39.55 41.66
CA LEU A 16 -0.68 40.18 42.48
C LEU A 16 -0.52 41.64 42.08
N LEU A 17 -0.58 42.48 43.12
CA LEU A 17 -0.51 43.93 43.13
C LEU A 17 0.91 44.45 42.90
N SER A 18 1.01 45.70 42.42
CA SER A 18 1.85 46.71 43.10
C SER A 18 1.50 48.14 42.67
N THR A 19 1.23 48.96 43.67
CA THR A 19 1.06 50.43 43.66
C THR A 19 2.41 51.16 43.71
N THR A 20 2.53 52.35 43.11
CA THR A 20 3.06 53.59 43.77
C THR A 20 2.99 54.86 42.89
N ASN A 21 2.41 55.90 43.50
CA ASN A 21 2.45 57.38 43.35
C ASN A 21 3.31 58.12 42.30
N ALA A 22 2.60 59.02 41.59
CA ALA A 22 2.77 60.48 41.40
C ALA A 22 4.12 61.13 40.99
N LYS A 23 4.12 61.83 39.84
CA LYS A 23 4.52 63.24 39.71
C LYS A 23 4.16 63.87 38.34
N GLU A 24 3.76 65.15 38.37
CA GLU A 24 3.42 66.02 37.24
C GLU A 24 4.58 66.24 36.25
N GLY A 25 4.25 66.43 34.97
CA GLY A 25 5.21 66.82 33.92
C GLY A 25 4.59 66.91 32.52
N THR A 26 4.14 68.11 32.18
CA THR A 26 3.87 68.76 30.89
C THR A 26 4.15 68.01 29.56
N ALA A 27 3.09 67.89 28.75
CA ALA A 27 3.01 67.88 27.28
C ALA A 27 4.15 67.23 26.46
N THR A 28 3.92 66.03 25.94
CA THR A 28 4.47 65.62 24.63
C THR A 28 3.54 64.60 23.96
N THR A 29 3.25 64.86 22.69
CA THR A 29 2.36 64.19 21.74
C THR A 29 2.50 62.66 21.77
N THR A 30 1.44 61.94 22.19
CA THR A 30 1.41 60.47 22.15
C THR A 30 0.66 60.00 20.91
N SER A 31 1.42 59.56 19.91
CA SER A 31 0.94 58.69 18.84
C SER A 31 0.40 57.41 19.46
N ILE A 32 -0.90 57.17 19.33
CA ILE A 32 -1.55 55.92 19.73
C ILE A 32 -1.06 54.84 18.77
N ALA A 33 -0.09 54.04 19.20
CA ALA A 33 0.23 52.78 18.56
C ALA A 33 -0.93 51.82 18.84
N THR A 34 -1.75 51.59 17.82
CA THR A 34 -2.74 50.51 17.79
C THR A 34 -1.97 49.20 17.93
N ALA A 35 -2.20 48.49 19.04
CA ALA A 35 -1.77 47.11 19.18
C ALA A 35 -2.60 46.28 18.19
N THR A 36 -2.03 46.00 17.03
CA THR A 36 -2.58 45.03 16.08
C THR A 36 -2.38 43.66 16.71
N GLU A 37 -3.44 43.08 17.28
CA GLU A 37 -3.49 41.66 17.58
C GLU A 37 -3.24 40.90 16.27
N LEU A 38 -2.06 40.30 16.15
CA LEU A 38 -1.77 39.25 15.18
C LEU A 38 -2.56 38.01 15.61
N THR A 39 -3.85 37.97 15.26
CA THR A 39 -4.53 36.70 15.04
C THR A 39 -3.83 36.04 13.86
N GLU A 40 -2.84 35.21 14.18
CA GLU A 40 -2.24 34.27 13.26
C GLU A 40 -3.37 33.34 12.81
N ALA A 41 -3.93 33.63 11.64
CA ALA A 41 -4.97 32.81 11.04
C ALA A 41 -4.39 31.39 10.89
N ILE A 42 -5.01 30.41 11.53
CA ILE A 42 -4.71 29.00 11.32
C ILE A 42 -4.74 28.80 9.79
N PRO A 43 -3.62 28.44 9.15
CA PRO A 43 -3.58 28.32 7.71
C PRO A 43 -4.66 27.33 7.29
N LYS A 44 -5.54 27.78 6.39
CA LYS A 44 -6.56 26.94 5.77
C LYS A 44 -5.86 25.67 5.25
N PRO A 45 -6.33 24.46 5.59
CA PRO A 45 -5.69 23.24 5.11
C PRO A 45 -5.56 23.32 3.60
N GLU A 46 -4.34 23.11 3.09
CA GLU A 46 -4.11 23.08 1.65
C GLU A 46 -5.10 22.11 1.00
N PRO A 47 -5.70 22.48 -0.15
CA PRO A 47 -6.64 21.60 -0.83
C PRO A 47 -5.96 20.26 -1.13
N GLU A 48 -6.66 19.17 -0.82
CA GLU A 48 -6.13 17.83 -1.07
C GLU A 48 -5.77 17.65 -2.55
N SER A 49 -4.59 17.06 -2.79
CA SER A 49 -4.09 16.80 -4.14
C SER A 49 -5.07 15.94 -4.95
N ALA A 50 -5.22 16.25 -6.24
CA ALA A 50 -6.04 15.49 -7.18
C ALA A 50 -5.47 14.10 -7.51
N TRP A 51 -4.33 13.74 -6.92
CA TRP A 51 -3.69 12.45 -7.11
C TRP A 51 -2.96 12.01 -5.84
N GLY A 52 -2.69 10.72 -5.76
CA GLY A 52 -1.89 10.16 -4.68
C GLY A 52 -1.49 8.72 -4.96
N ARG A 53 -1.17 8.01 -3.88
CA ARG A 53 -0.74 6.62 -3.91
C ARG A 53 -1.44 5.79 -2.84
N ILE A 54 -1.83 4.59 -3.21
CA ILE A 54 -2.28 3.56 -2.29
C ILE A 54 -1.05 2.77 -1.86
N TYR A 55 -0.76 2.79 -0.56
CA TYR A 55 0.28 1.98 0.04
C TYR A 55 -0.36 0.79 0.75
N LEU A 56 -0.14 -0.41 0.22
CA LEU A 56 -0.65 -1.64 0.83
C LEU A 56 0.23 -2.05 2.00
N ARG A 57 -0.39 -2.57 3.06
CA ARG A 57 0.33 -3.23 4.15
C ARG A 57 1.07 -4.43 3.59
N ASN A 58 2.36 -4.51 3.89
CA ASN A 58 3.31 -5.46 3.31
C ASN A 58 3.41 -5.38 1.76
N GLY A 59 2.97 -4.29 1.14
CA GLY A 59 3.12 -4.05 -0.29
C GLY A 59 4.55 -3.70 -0.67
N LEU A 60 4.97 -4.14 -1.85
CA LEU A 60 6.28 -3.80 -2.43
C LEU A 60 6.26 -2.47 -3.19
N ALA A 61 5.17 -2.20 -3.91
CA ALA A 61 5.01 -1.00 -4.72
C ALA A 61 3.68 -0.30 -4.46
N PRO A 62 3.66 1.05 -4.46
CA PRO A 62 2.41 1.80 -4.35
C PRO A 62 1.63 1.81 -5.66
N ILE A 63 0.30 1.88 -5.54
CA ILE A 63 -0.62 2.03 -6.68
C ILE A 63 -0.98 3.51 -6.84
N GLN A 64 -0.67 4.12 -7.98
CA GLN A 64 -1.11 5.48 -8.27
C GLN A 64 -2.64 5.54 -8.40
N TYR A 65 -3.25 6.54 -7.78
CA TYR A 65 -4.66 6.88 -7.99
C TYR A 65 -4.82 8.34 -8.40
N PHE A 66 -5.92 8.61 -9.10
CA PHE A 66 -6.41 9.97 -9.35
C PHE A 66 -7.76 10.15 -8.67
N ARG A 67 -7.91 11.24 -7.94
CA ARG A 67 -9.12 11.53 -7.16
C ARG A 67 -10.14 12.25 -8.04
N ASP A 68 -11.42 11.97 -7.82
CA ASP A 68 -12.52 12.79 -8.31
C ASP A 68 -12.44 14.21 -7.74
N ASN A 69 -13.00 15.18 -8.47
CA ASN A 69 -13.15 16.57 -8.04
C ASN A 69 -14.34 16.77 -7.06
N PHE A 70 -15.06 15.71 -6.74
CA PHE A 70 -16.20 15.71 -5.85
C PHE A 70 -16.01 14.75 -4.67
N GLY A 71 -16.96 14.78 -3.74
CA GLY A 71 -16.99 13.91 -2.59
C GLY A 71 -16.24 14.48 -1.38
N GLY A 72 -16.21 13.70 -0.31
CA GLY A 72 -15.53 14.07 0.93
C GLY A 72 -14.00 13.93 0.87
N PRO A 73 -13.32 14.22 2.00
CA PRO A 73 -11.87 14.12 2.10
C PRO A 73 -11.37 12.68 1.93
N MET A 74 -10.10 12.53 1.58
CA MET A 74 -9.46 11.22 1.51
C MET A 74 -9.47 10.50 2.86
N VAL A 75 -9.64 9.17 2.85
CA VAL A 75 -9.60 8.37 4.07
C VAL A 75 -8.22 8.48 4.72
N ASN A 76 -8.20 8.94 5.97
CA ASN A 76 -6.96 9.29 6.67
C ASN A 76 -6.35 8.15 7.51
N HIS A 77 -6.95 6.96 7.49
CA HIS A 77 -6.52 5.77 8.21
C HIS A 77 -6.39 4.57 7.25
N GLU A 78 -5.84 3.46 7.75
CA GLU A 78 -5.74 2.23 6.97
C GLU A 78 -7.12 1.57 6.83
N VAL A 79 -7.45 1.12 5.62
CA VAL A 79 -8.73 0.51 5.25
C VAL A 79 -8.51 -0.84 4.62
N SER A 80 -9.53 -1.69 4.72
CA SER A 80 -9.61 -2.93 3.94
C SER A 80 -10.16 -2.67 2.54
N PHE A 81 -9.75 -3.47 1.55
CA PHE A 81 -10.28 -3.39 0.18
C PHE A 81 -11.36 -4.45 -0.01
N TYR A 82 -12.59 -4.02 -0.27
CA TYR A 82 -13.74 -4.88 -0.46
C TYR A 82 -14.07 -5.01 -1.95
N PHE A 83 -14.10 -6.25 -2.44
CA PHE A 83 -14.50 -6.58 -3.80
C PHE A 83 -15.89 -7.24 -3.76
N PRO A 84 -16.85 -6.80 -4.60
CA PRO A 84 -18.13 -7.50 -4.75
C PRO A 84 -17.93 -8.98 -5.06
N LYS A 85 -18.72 -9.85 -4.41
CA LYS A 85 -18.55 -11.31 -4.55
C LYS A 85 -19.13 -11.85 -5.86
N ARG A 86 -20.15 -11.21 -6.42
CA ARG A 86 -20.77 -11.61 -7.70
C ARG A 86 -20.20 -10.77 -8.84
N ASP A 87 -19.96 -11.42 -9.99
CA ASP A 87 -19.39 -10.75 -11.16
C ASP A 87 -20.28 -9.62 -11.70
N GLU A 88 -21.60 -9.78 -11.66
CA GLU A 88 -22.55 -8.73 -12.09
C GLU A 88 -22.49 -7.47 -11.21
N ASP A 89 -22.10 -7.61 -9.94
CA ASP A 89 -21.99 -6.49 -8.99
C ASP A 89 -20.65 -5.76 -9.12
N ARG A 90 -19.71 -6.26 -9.93
CA ARG A 90 -18.36 -5.68 -10.05
C ARG A 90 -18.38 -4.24 -10.55
N PHE A 91 -19.45 -3.81 -11.21
CA PHE A 91 -19.62 -2.43 -11.66
C PHE A 91 -20.17 -1.50 -10.57
N GLY A 92 -20.76 -2.00 -9.48
CA GLY A 92 -21.28 -1.15 -8.40
C GLY A 92 -22.38 -0.17 -8.84
N CYS A 93 -23.22 -0.58 -9.78
CA CYS A 93 -24.32 0.25 -10.30
C CYS A 93 -25.63 0.08 -9.52
N GLU A 94 -25.68 -0.90 -8.62
CA GLU A 94 -26.77 -1.16 -7.70
C GLU A 94 -26.21 -1.43 -6.30
N LEU A 95 -27.08 -1.45 -5.29
CA LEU A 95 -26.69 -1.89 -3.95
C LEU A 95 -26.27 -3.37 -4.00
N LEU A 96 -25.19 -3.70 -3.32
CA LEU A 96 -24.74 -5.11 -3.19
C LEU A 96 -25.81 -5.97 -2.50
N PRO A 97 -25.75 -7.31 -2.58
CA PRO A 97 -26.61 -8.18 -1.79
C PRO A 97 -26.58 -7.83 -0.28
N GLU A 98 -27.70 -8.04 0.44
CA GLU A 98 -27.88 -7.60 1.83
C GLU A 98 -26.76 -8.07 2.78
N GLY A 99 -26.24 -9.28 2.57
CA GLY A 99 -25.10 -9.80 3.35
C GLY A 99 -23.83 -8.97 3.18
N GLU A 100 -23.51 -8.57 1.94
CA GLU A 100 -22.35 -7.74 1.62
C GLU A 100 -22.55 -6.29 2.11
N GLN A 101 -23.76 -5.75 2.00
CA GLN A 101 -24.09 -4.45 2.60
C GLN A 101 -23.90 -4.47 4.12
N THR A 102 -24.27 -5.56 4.77
CA THR A 102 -24.11 -5.73 6.22
C THR A 102 -22.63 -5.78 6.60
N GLU A 103 -21.80 -6.50 5.83
CA GLU A 103 -20.34 -6.52 6.02
C GLU A 103 -19.72 -5.11 5.93
N LEU A 104 -20.09 -4.33 4.91
CA LEU A 104 -19.62 -2.94 4.76
C LEU A 104 -20.11 -2.02 5.88
N LYS A 105 -21.38 -2.15 6.30
CA LYS A 105 -21.94 -1.40 7.44
C LYS A 105 -21.24 -1.73 8.75
N VAL A 106 -20.98 -3.01 9.02
CA VAL A 106 -20.25 -3.46 10.22
C VAL A 106 -18.81 -2.98 10.20
N ALA A 107 -18.17 -2.93 9.03
CA ALA A 107 -16.84 -2.33 8.87
C ALA A 107 -16.82 -0.81 9.19
N ASN A 108 -17.98 -0.15 9.23
CA ASN A 108 -18.17 1.22 9.73
C ASN A 108 -17.09 2.20 9.21
N ARG A 109 -17.08 2.45 7.90
CA ARG A 109 -16.08 3.31 7.24
C ARG A 109 -14.63 2.83 7.36
N SER A 110 -14.39 1.53 7.57
CA SER A 110 -13.05 0.90 7.57
C SER A 110 -12.79 0.02 6.33
N ALA A 111 -13.68 0.04 5.34
CA ALA A 111 -13.57 -0.71 4.09
C ALA A 111 -13.85 0.18 2.89
N VAL A 112 -12.98 0.17 1.88
CA VAL A 112 -13.23 0.83 0.60
C VAL A 112 -13.84 -0.16 -0.38
N LEU A 113 -14.85 0.28 -1.11
CA LEU A 113 -15.46 -0.54 -2.17
C LEU A 113 -14.62 -0.42 -3.44
N VAL A 114 -14.27 -1.55 -4.06
CA VAL A 114 -13.51 -1.61 -5.32
C VAL A 114 -14.39 -2.14 -6.43
N VAL A 115 -14.59 -1.33 -7.48
CA VAL A 115 -15.49 -1.64 -8.61
C VAL A 115 -14.84 -1.32 -9.95
N ASP A 116 -15.38 -1.85 -11.03
CA ASP A 116 -15.01 -1.53 -12.40
C ASP A 116 -15.71 -0.27 -12.91
N ARG A 117 -14.98 0.48 -13.75
CA ARG A 117 -15.56 1.53 -14.59
C ARG A 117 -16.41 0.90 -15.69
N GLY A 118 -17.59 1.49 -15.93
CA GLY A 118 -18.57 1.01 -16.91
C GLY A 118 -19.98 1.00 -16.32
N GLU A 119 -20.98 0.73 -17.18
CA GLU A 119 -22.41 0.54 -16.87
C GLU A 119 -23.18 1.73 -16.24
N CYS A 120 -22.54 2.54 -15.40
CA CYS A 120 -23.12 3.71 -14.73
C CYS A 120 -22.07 4.79 -14.42
N THR A 121 -22.50 5.95 -13.93
CA THR A 121 -21.63 7.12 -13.66
C THR A 121 -20.77 6.93 -12.40
N PHE A 122 -19.68 7.70 -12.30
CA PHE A 122 -18.84 7.75 -11.09
C PHE A 122 -19.62 8.19 -9.86
N GLU A 123 -20.44 9.22 -10.03
CA GLU A 123 -21.32 9.74 -8.99
C GLU A 123 -22.26 8.65 -8.46
N GLN A 124 -22.93 7.91 -9.35
CA GLN A 124 -23.85 6.85 -8.94
C GLN A 124 -23.12 5.77 -8.12
N LYS A 125 -21.95 5.32 -8.58
CA LYS A 125 -21.12 4.35 -7.82
C LYS A 125 -20.73 4.89 -6.45
N ALA A 126 -20.29 6.15 -6.38
CA ALA A 126 -19.84 6.78 -5.15
C ALA A 126 -20.99 6.95 -4.15
N ARG A 127 -22.17 7.35 -4.63
CA ARG A 127 -23.39 7.44 -3.83
C ARG A 127 -23.81 6.09 -3.27
N LEU A 128 -23.81 5.02 -4.08
CA LEU A 128 -24.16 3.68 -3.61
C LEU A 128 -23.14 3.16 -2.60
N ALA A 129 -21.84 3.38 -2.84
CA ALA A 129 -20.79 3.05 -1.88
C ALA A 129 -20.96 3.81 -0.55
N ASP A 130 -21.32 5.09 -0.61
CA ASP A 130 -21.59 5.91 0.58
C ASP A 130 -22.80 5.38 1.37
N GLN A 131 -23.89 5.06 0.69
CA GLN A 131 -25.09 4.45 1.29
C GLN A 131 -24.80 3.10 1.99
N MET A 132 -23.82 2.35 1.48
CA MET A 132 -23.35 1.10 2.09
C MET A 132 -22.32 1.31 3.20
N SER A 133 -22.04 2.55 3.61
CA SER A 133 -21.08 2.91 4.65
C SER A 133 -19.63 2.50 4.34
N ALA A 134 -19.27 2.45 3.06
CA ALA A 134 -17.87 2.32 2.65
C ALA A 134 -17.07 3.56 3.11
N ALA A 135 -15.78 3.40 3.35
CA ALA A 135 -14.86 4.49 3.67
C ALA A 135 -14.60 5.39 2.45
N GLY A 136 -14.69 4.81 1.26
CA GLY A 136 -14.29 5.40 -0.02
C GLY A 136 -14.62 4.47 -1.17
N LEU A 137 -14.47 4.99 -2.39
CA LEU A 137 -14.66 4.24 -3.63
C LEU A 137 -13.34 4.19 -4.41
N VAL A 138 -12.97 3.00 -4.86
CA VAL A 138 -11.91 2.78 -5.85
C VAL A 138 -12.54 2.25 -7.13
N VAL A 139 -12.38 2.99 -8.22
CA VAL A 139 -12.82 2.56 -9.54
C VAL A 139 -11.63 2.11 -10.37
N VAL A 140 -11.70 0.88 -10.88
CA VAL A 140 -10.69 0.30 -11.77
C VAL A 140 -11.01 0.69 -13.21
N SER A 141 -10.08 1.37 -13.87
CA SER A 141 -10.19 1.70 -15.30
C SER A 141 -10.15 0.42 -16.16
N PRO A 142 -10.85 0.36 -17.32
CA PRO A 142 -10.71 -0.75 -18.27
C PRO A 142 -9.36 -0.73 -19.01
N THR A 143 -8.58 0.35 -18.88
CA THR A 143 -7.26 0.53 -19.49
C THR A 143 -6.25 1.01 -18.46
N ASP A 144 -4.96 0.95 -18.81
CA ASP A 144 -3.91 1.54 -18.00
C ASP A 144 -3.71 3.04 -18.27
N ASP A 145 -4.39 3.61 -19.27
CA ASP A 145 -4.40 5.05 -19.52
C ASP A 145 -5.47 5.71 -18.65
N VAL A 146 -5.03 6.38 -17.59
CA VAL A 146 -5.93 6.96 -16.58
C VAL A 146 -5.59 8.42 -16.35
N SER A 147 -6.64 9.22 -16.25
CA SER A 147 -6.62 10.59 -15.78
C SER A 147 -7.60 10.74 -14.62
N GLY A 148 -7.56 11.89 -13.96
CA GLY A 148 -8.62 12.27 -13.02
C GLY A 148 -10.00 12.09 -13.69
N PRO A 149 -10.94 11.38 -13.04
CA PRO A 149 -12.31 11.34 -13.50
C PRO A 149 -12.91 12.76 -13.54
N VAL A 150 -13.77 13.00 -14.54
CA VAL A 150 -14.47 14.27 -14.72
C VAL A 150 -15.92 14.01 -14.34
N GLY A 151 -16.28 14.37 -13.11
CA GLY A 151 -17.66 14.42 -12.66
C GLY A 151 -18.11 15.87 -12.51
N GLU A 152 -19.31 16.19 -13.01
CA GLU A 152 -20.02 17.41 -12.64
C GLU A 152 -21.13 16.97 -11.67
N LEU A 153 -21.05 17.36 -10.40
CA LEU A 153 -22.16 17.16 -9.47
C LEU A 153 -23.18 18.27 -9.67
N ASN A 154 -24.46 17.92 -9.58
CA ASN A 154 -25.49 18.89 -9.25
C ASN A 154 -25.47 19.12 -7.72
N ASP A 155 -25.59 20.39 -7.29
CA ASP A 155 -25.35 20.84 -5.90
C ASP A 155 -26.26 20.21 -4.82
N GLU A 156 -27.26 19.40 -5.18
CA GLU A 156 -28.31 18.91 -4.27
C GLU A 156 -27.99 17.57 -3.57
N ASP A 157 -26.89 16.90 -3.93
CA ASP A 157 -26.59 15.55 -3.44
C ASP A 157 -25.17 15.43 -2.85
N GLU A 158 -25.09 15.45 -1.52
CA GLU A 158 -23.81 15.40 -0.81
C GLU A 158 -23.26 13.97 -0.72
N ILE A 159 -22.25 13.66 -1.53
CA ILE A 159 -21.42 12.46 -1.39
C ILE A 159 -20.33 12.76 -0.36
N THR A 160 -20.26 11.97 0.72
CA THR A 160 -19.38 12.25 1.87
C THR A 160 -18.06 11.50 1.84
N ILE A 161 -17.88 10.59 0.87
CA ILE A 161 -16.66 9.79 0.71
C ILE A 161 -15.82 10.26 -0.47
N ALA A 162 -14.52 10.04 -0.42
CA ALA A 162 -13.66 10.20 -1.58
C ALA A 162 -13.88 9.07 -2.60
N SER A 163 -13.86 9.44 -3.88
CA SER A 163 -13.80 8.52 -5.00
C SER A 163 -12.48 8.69 -5.75
N VAL A 164 -11.87 7.59 -6.14
CA VAL A 164 -10.61 7.57 -6.90
C VAL A 164 -10.65 6.57 -8.03
N MET A 165 -9.86 6.82 -9.07
CA MET A 165 -9.62 5.87 -10.15
C MET A 165 -8.18 5.34 -10.13
N ILE A 166 -8.03 4.05 -10.38
CA ILE A 166 -6.73 3.38 -10.58
C ILE A 166 -6.66 2.71 -11.96
N ARG A 167 -5.42 2.39 -12.37
CA ARG A 167 -5.11 1.64 -13.59
C ARG A 167 -5.70 0.25 -13.56
N ARG A 168 -6.07 -0.29 -14.73
CA ARG A 168 -6.54 -1.68 -14.89
C ARG A 168 -5.62 -2.67 -14.19
N THR A 169 -4.33 -2.64 -14.54
CA THR A 169 -3.31 -3.54 -13.99
C THR A 169 -3.18 -3.44 -12.47
N GLY A 170 -3.35 -2.24 -11.90
CA GLY A 170 -3.39 -2.06 -10.44
C GLY A 170 -4.61 -2.74 -9.81
N GLY A 171 -5.78 -2.63 -10.44
CA GLY A 171 -6.99 -3.34 -10.02
C GLY A 171 -6.87 -4.86 -10.14
N ASP A 172 -6.28 -5.36 -11.23
CA ASP A 172 -6.04 -6.79 -11.44
C ASP A 172 -5.06 -7.36 -10.40
N MET A 173 -4.01 -6.61 -10.06
CA MET A 173 -3.11 -6.97 -8.96
C MET A 173 -3.88 -7.07 -7.63
N LEU A 174 -4.73 -6.09 -7.30
CA LEU A 174 -5.52 -6.14 -6.08
C LEU A 174 -6.47 -7.34 -6.07
N ARG A 175 -7.14 -7.67 -7.18
CA ARG A 175 -8.00 -8.87 -7.26
C ARG A 175 -7.21 -10.15 -7.05
N ALA A 176 -6.04 -10.27 -7.68
CA ALA A 176 -5.19 -11.44 -7.54
C ALA A 176 -4.73 -11.66 -6.09
N VAL A 177 -4.43 -10.58 -5.37
CA VAL A 177 -4.07 -10.64 -3.94
C VAL A 177 -5.31 -10.91 -3.08
N ALA A 178 -6.46 -10.28 -3.39
CA ALA A 178 -7.71 -10.40 -2.64
C ALA A 178 -8.26 -11.84 -2.66
N ALA A 179 -8.02 -12.58 -3.74
CA ALA A 179 -8.33 -14.00 -3.83
C ALA A 179 -7.56 -14.89 -2.83
N GLN A 180 -6.50 -14.35 -2.22
CA GLN A 180 -5.61 -15.10 -1.32
C GLN A 180 -5.63 -14.58 0.12
N MET A 181 -5.92 -13.29 0.32
CA MET A 181 -5.92 -12.64 1.63
C MET A 181 -6.74 -11.35 1.62
N THR A 182 -7.20 -10.91 2.80
CA THR A 182 -7.72 -9.56 2.96
C THR A 182 -6.61 -8.53 2.76
N ILE A 183 -6.86 -7.53 1.91
CA ILE A 183 -5.91 -6.46 1.63
C ILE A 183 -6.19 -5.29 2.55
N TYR A 184 -5.14 -4.77 3.16
CA TYR A 184 -5.17 -3.53 3.93
C TYR A 184 -4.23 -2.52 3.28
N GLY A 185 -4.61 -1.24 3.31
CA GLY A 185 -3.78 -0.18 2.76
C GLY A 185 -4.25 1.20 3.15
N ARG A 186 -3.43 2.20 2.85
CA ARG A 186 -3.73 3.61 3.11
C ARG A 186 -3.64 4.43 1.84
N PHE A 187 -4.59 5.35 1.68
CA PHE A 187 -4.58 6.34 0.61
C PHE A 187 -3.78 7.54 1.09
N ILE A 188 -2.72 7.87 0.36
CA ILE A 188 -1.81 8.95 0.72
C ILE A 188 -1.80 9.96 -0.43
N PRO A 189 -2.46 11.13 -0.24
CA PRO A 189 -2.36 12.23 -1.18
C PRO A 189 -0.90 12.68 -1.31
N MET A 190 -0.47 12.96 -2.54
CA MET A 190 0.92 13.31 -2.81
C MET A 190 1.00 14.75 -3.34
N THR A 191 1.92 15.53 -2.77
CA THR A 191 2.21 16.91 -3.21
C THR A 191 3.61 16.95 -3.80
N CYS A 192 3.75 17.43 -5.04
CA CYS A 192 5.06 17.59 -5.68
C CYS A 192 5.52 19.04 -5.65
N GLN A 193 6.71 19.28 -5.11
CA GLN A 193 7.45 20.52 -5.32
C GLN A 193 8.27 20.40 -6.60
N ARG A 194 8.47 21.50 -7.35
CA ARG A 194 9.15 21.49 -8.65
C ARG A 194 10.65 21.80 -8.58
N SER A 195 11.18 22.20 -7.42
CA SER A 195 12.57 22.64 -7.29
C SER A 195 13.17 22.29 -5.91
N PRO A 196 13.78 21.11 -5.73
CA PRO A 196 13.89 20.00 -6.69
C PRO A 196 12.54 19.30 -6.93
N TYR A 197 12.41 18.54 -8.02
CA TYR A 197 11.20 17.74 -8.25
C TYR A 197 11.12 16.62 -7.22
N ARG A 198 10.27 16.79 -6.20
CA ARG A 198 10.08 15.82 -5.13
C ARG A 198 8.62 15.77 -4.74
N CYS A 199 8.08 14.57 -4.66
CA CYS A 199 6.71 14.35 -4.23
C CYS A 199 6.72 13.70 -2.85
N GLU A 200 6.03 14.31 -1.90
CA GLU A 200 5.98 13.88 -0.49
C GLU A 200 4.53 13.73 -0.03
N PRO A 201 4.29 12.88 0.99
CA PRO A 201 3.02 12.89 1.71
C PRO A 201 2.80 14.25 2.38
N ARG A 202 1.55 14.55 2.72
CA ARG A 202 1.19 15.80 3.38
C ARG A 202 1.40 15.74 4.89
N LEU A 203 1.20 14.56 5.48
CA LEU A 203 1.22 14.36 6.93
C LEU A 203 2.38 13.46 7.37
N GLU A 204 2.92 13.71 8.55
CA GLU A 204 3.97 12.87 9.16
C GLU A 204 3.49 11.44 9.37
N ALA A 205 2.25 11.24 9.82
CA ALA A 205 1.67 9.91 9.98
C ALA A 205 1.55 9.14 8.65
N GLU A 206 1.41 9.83 7.51
CA GLU A 206 1.42 9.20 6.18
C GLU A 206 2.84 8.77 5.82
N GLN A 207 3.84 9.62 6.09
CA GLN A 207 5.25 9.32 5.90
C GLN A 207 5.70 8.12 6.75
N GLU A 208 5.27 8.04 8.01
CA GLU A 208 5.51 6.90 8.91
C GLU A 208 4.88 5.63 8.33
N TYR A 209 3.63 5.70 7.86
CA TYR A 209 2.98 4.54 7.25
C TYR A 209 3.76 4.02 6.04
N MET A 210 4.24 4.93 5.18
CA MET A 210 5.05 4.58 4.00
C MET A 210 6.36 3.88 4.37
N THR A 211 6.98 4.23 5.50
CA THR A 211 8.26 3.64 5.93
C THR A 211 8.10 2.36 6.73
N SER A 212 7.05 2.24 7.53
CA SER A 212 6.92 1.16 8.53
C SER A 212 6.04 0.00 8.07
N PHE A 213 5.14 0.21 7.11
CA PHE A 213 4.17 -0.81 6.67
C PHE A 213 4.42 -1.33 5.24
N THR A 214 5.33 -0.73 4.48
CA THR A 214 5.76 -1.27 3.18
C THR A 214 6.93 -2.22 3.35
N VAL A 215 7.14 -3.11 2.38
CA VAL A 215 8.31 -4.00 2.38
C VAL A 215 9.41 -3.37 1.55
N ARG A 216 10.54 -3.08 2.20
CA ARG A 216 11.77 -2.66 1.53
C ARG A 216 12.87 -3.70 1.65
N SER A 217 12.98 -4.35 2.80
CA SER A 217 13.99 -5.37 3.06
C SER A 217 13.53 -6.30 4.16
N GLY A 218 14.21 -7.42 4.33
CA GLY A 218 13.86 -8.38 5.35
C GLY A 218 14.80 -9.55 5.45
N SER A 219 14.38 -10.58 6.17
CA SER A 219 15.10 -11.84 6.32
C SER A 219 14.43 -12.97 5.54
N VAL A 220 15.24 -13.79 4.90
CA VAL A 220 14.81 -15.09 4.35
C VAL A 220 15.03 -16.14 5.43
N LEU A 221 13.98 -16.87 5.77
CA LEU A 221 13.97 -17.83 6.86
C LEU A 221 13.66 -19.22 6.31
N SER A 222 14.31 -20.24 6.86
CA SER A 222 13.90 -21.64 6.63
C SER A 222 12.66 -21.94 7.46
N SER A 223 11.65 -22.56 6.86
CA SER A 223 10.56 -23.19 7.61
C SER A 223 10.96 -24.62 7.95
N GLY A 224 11.29 -24.89 9.22
CA GLY A 224 11.25 -26.25 9.74
C GLY A 224 9.84 -26.84 9.63
N GLY A 225 9.73 -28.17 9.60
CA GLY A 225 8.45 -28.88 9.55
C GLY A 225 7.51 -28.50 10.71
N GLU A 226 6.27 -29.00 10.66
CA GLU A 226 5.13 -28.64 11.54
C GLU A 226 5.34 -28.78 13.07
N LYS A 227 6.54 -29.18 13.53
CA LYS A 227 6.87 -29.28 14.95
C LYS A 227 8.03 -28.34 15.27
N GLU A 228 7.75 -27.44 16.19
CA GLU A 228 8.64 -26.55 16.94
C GLU A 228 8.95 -25.19 16.29
N GLU A 229 8.51 -24.14 17.00
CA GLU A 229 8.90 -22.73 16.85
C GLU A 229 10.43 -22.49 16.97
N ASP A 230 11.23 -23.53 17.23
CA ASP A 230 12.65 -23.42 17.59
C ASP A 230 13.66 -23.71 16.44
N SER A 231 13.23 -24.06 15.23
CA SER A 231 14.17 -24.36 14.12
C SER A 231 14.08 -23.40 12.92
N VAL A 232 13.69 -22.13 13.14
CA VAL A 232 13.67 -21.10 12.08
C VAL A 232 15.09 -20.54 11.88
N ALA A 233 15.85 -21.15 10.98
CA ALA A 233 17.19 -20.66 10.63
C ALA A 233 17.11 -19.48 9.66
N ARG A 234 17.79 -18.37 9.97
CA ARG A 234 17.98 -17.26 9.03
C ARG A 234 18.96 -17.68 7.93
N LEU A 235 18.50 -17.65 6.69
CA LEU A 235 19.25 -18.07 5.50
C LEU A 235 19.94 -16.89 4.81
N GLY A 236 19.43 -15.68 5.01
CA GLY A 236 19.99 -14.46 4.43
C GLY A 236 19.10 -13.25 4.64
N SER A 237 19.40 -12.19 3.91
CA SER A 237 18.58 -10.98 3.83
C SER A 237 18.06 -10.80 2.40
N PHE A 238 16.91 -10.14 2.26
CA PHE A 238 16.38 -9.76 0.96
C PHE A 238 16.15 -8.25 0.85
N LEU A 239 16.17 -7.75 -0.38
CA LEU A 239 15.64 -6.44 -0.76
C LEU A 239 14.37 -6.63 -1.59
N ALA A 240 13.31 -5.90 -1.31
CA ALA A 240 12.11 -5.91 -2.13
C ALA A 240 12.34 -5.15 -3.44
N ALA A 241 11.77 -5.63 -4.54
CA ALA A 241 11.70 -4.87 -5.77
C ALA A 241 10.80 -3.63 -5.60
N THR A 242 10.98 -2.63 -6.47
CA THR A 242 10.09 -1.46 -6.55
C THR A 242 8.81 -1.74 -7.36
N TYR A 243 8.47 -3.02 -7.52
CA TYR A 243 7.33 -3.57 -8.24
C TYR A 243 6.96 -4.93 -7.64
N GLY A 244 5.85 -5.52 -8.11
CA GLY A 244 5.27 -6.72 -7.51
C GLY A 244 4.22 -6.38 -6.45
N SER A 245 3.61 -7.42 -5.89
CA SER A 245 2.41 -7.29 -5.07
C SER A 245 2.68 -7.23 -3.56
N VAL A 246 1.85 -7.90 -2.77
CA VAL A 246 1.91 -7.93 -1.30
C VAL A 246 2.70 -9.16 -0.85
N LEU A 247 3.70 -8.95 0.00
CA LEU A 247 4.40 -10.05 0.63
C LEU A 247 3.55 -10.63 1.76
N ARG A 248 3.17 -11.90 1.60
CA ARG A 248 2.50 -12.69 2.65
C ARG A 248 3.53 -13.10 3.71
N SER A 249 3.91 -12.14 4.56
CA SER A 249 4.91 -12.36 5.60
C SER A 249 4.50 -13.52 6.51
N MET A 250 5.49 -14.30 6.94
CA MET A 250 5.34 -15.50 7.79
C MET A 250 4.61 -16.70 7.15
N GLN A 251 4.03 -16.57 5.96
CA GLN A 251 3.54 -17.72 5.21
C GLN A 251 4.74 -18.53 4.67
N SER A 252 4.62 -19.85 4.77
CA SER A 252 5.61 -20.80 4.24
C SER A 252 5.34 -21.10 2.77
N PHE A 253 6.39 -21.05 1.96
CA PHE A 253 6.35 -21.33 0.53
C PHE A 253 7.37 -22.41 0.18
N PRO A 254 6.98 -23.50 -0.50
CA PRO A 254 7.93 -24.47 -0.99
C PRO A 254 8.90 -23.84 -1.99
N LEU A 255 10.16 -24.24 -1.96
CA LEU A 255 11.22 -23.74 -2.85
C LEU A 255 11.22 -24.53 -4.16
N ALA A 256 11.12 -23.87 -5.30
CA ALA A 256 11.35 -24.52 -6.58
C ALA A 256 12.85 -24.71 -6.83
N THR A 257 13.20 -25.66 -7.70
CA THR A 257 14.56 -25.76 -8.22
C THR A 257 14.98 -24.45 -8.90
N LEU A 258 16.23 -24.06 -8.70
CA LEU A 258 16.83 -22.91 -9.38
C LEU A 258 16.69 -23.07 -10.89
N LEU A 259 16.10 -22.08 -11.55
CA LEU A 259 16.06 -22.02 -13.02
C LEU A 259 17.33 -21.35 -13.52
N ASP A 260 17.94 -21.91 -14.56
CA ASP A 260 18.99 -21.20 -15.30
C ASP A 260 18.39 -20.04 -16.11
N GLY A 261 19.25 -19.15 -16.63
CA GLY A 261 18.79 -18.00 -17.39
C GLY A 261 17.94 -18.36 -18.61
N ARG A 262 18.27 -19.44 -19.34
CA ARG A 262 17.51 -19.86 -20.52
C ARG A 262 16.13 -20.37 -20.13
N GLN A 263 16.05 -21.21 -19.10
CA GLN A 263 14.81 -21.74 -18.55
C GLN A 263 13.88 -20.64 -18.04
N ALA A 264 14.44 -19.59 -17.42
CA ALA A 264 13.71 -18.41 -16.97
C ALA A 264 13.11 -17.61 -18.14
N CYS A 265 13.76 -17.62 -19.31
CA CYS A 265 13.31 -16.90 -20.50
C CYS A 265 12.28 -17.65 -21.36
N LEU A 266 12.01 -18.94 -21.10
CA LEU A 266 11.02 -19.69 -21.89
C LEU A 266 9.59 -19.16 -21.66
N ASP A 267 8.75 -19.17 -22.69
CA ASP A 267 7.31 -19.00 -22.53
C ASP A 267 6.65 -20.39 -22.42
N THR A 268 5.68 -20.56 -21.52
CA THR A 268 5.02 -21.84 -21.22
C THR A 268 4.31 -22.45 -22.42
N ALA A 269 4.01 -21.66 -23.45
CA ALA A 269 3.35 -22.16 -24.65
C ALA A 269 4.17 -23.19 -25.46
N ALA A 270 5.49 -23.35 -25.20
CA ALA A 270 6.36 -24.09 -26.13
C ALA A 270 7.15 -25.29 -25.56
N ASN A 271 7.53 -25.35 -24.28
CA ASN A 271 8.75 -26.13 -23.92
C ASN A 271 8.74 -26.91 -22.59
N GLY A 272 7.67 -27.66 -22.27
CA GLY A 272 7.76 -28.87 -21.44
C GLY A 272 8.32 -28.74 -19.99
N ILE A 273 8.57 -27.53 -19.48
CA ILE A 273 8.71 -27.30 -18.04
C ILE A 273 7.28 -27.33 -17.50
N ASP A 274 6.97 -28.40 -16.79
CA ASP A 274 5.64 -28.64 -16.24
C ASP A 274 5.27 -27.48 -15.29
N GLU A 275 4.16 -26.79 -15.57
CA GLU A 275 3.60 -25.72 -14.73
C GLU A 275 3.47 -26.18 -13.27
N ALA A 276 3.25 -27.48 -13.05
CA ALA A 276 3.22 -28.10 -11.72
C ALA A 276 4.52 -27.91 -10.92
N GLN A 277 5.67 -27.66 -11.58
CA GLN A 277 6.94 -27.50 -10.89
C GLN A 277 7.05 -26.17 -10.15
N LEU A 278 6.44 -25.08 -10.65
CA LEU A 278 6.55 -23.74 -10.06
C LEU A 278 5.30 -23.30 -9.32
N LEU A 279 4.16 -23.96 -9.56
CA LEU A 279 2.89 -23.63 -8.94
C LEU A 279 2.98 -23.55 -7.41
N GLY A 280 2.66 -22.38 -6.85
CA GLY A 280 2.65 -22.14 -5.42
C GLY A 280 4.03 -21.95 -4.77
N LYS A 281 5.12 -21.98 -5.54
CA LYS A 281 6.49 -22.03 -5.01
C LYS A 281 7.23 -20.70 -5.05
N VAL A 282 8.31 -20.62 -4.28
CA VAL A 282 9.36 -19.60 -4.45
C VAL A 282 10.27 -20.03 -5.58
N VAL A 283 10.46 -19.17 -6.58
CA VAL A 283 11.34 -19.46 -7.72
C VAL A 283 12.59 -18.60 -7.63
N LEU A 284 13.76 -19.24 -7.66
CA LEU A 284 15.03 -18.53 -7.79
C LEU A 284 15.34 -18.29 -9.26
N LEU A 285 15.68 -17.05 -9.60
CA LEU A 285 16.04 -16.62 -10.95
C LEU A 285 17.36 -15.83 -10.92
N PRO A 286 18.26 -16.01 -11.90
CA PRO A 286 19.47 -15.18 -11.99
C PRO A 286 19.14 -13.77 -12.48
N GLU A 287 19.78 -12.76 -11.87
CA GLU A 287 19.64 -11.34 -12.23
C GLU A 287 20.13 -11.04 -13.66
N GLY A 288 19.49 -10.05 -14.30
CA GLY A 288 19.95 -9.47 -15.57
C GLY A 288 19.64 -10.31 -16.82
N LYS A 289 20.44 -10.16 -17.88
CA LYS A 289 20.12 -10.67 -19.24
C LYS A 289 20.57 -12.11 -19.54
N GLU A 290 20.98 -12.87 -18.53
CA GLU A 290 21.32 -14.28 -18.73
C GLU A 290 20.10 -15.02 -19.30
N GLY A 291 20.26 -15.77 -20.40
CA GLY A 291 19.16 -16.38 -21.14
C GLY A 291 18.55 -15.54 -22.26
N GLN A 292 19.06 -14.32 -22.48
CA GLN A 292 18.69 -13.39 -23.57
C GLN A 292 17.32 -12.71 -23.45
N CYS A 293 16.67 -12.76 -22.30
CA CYS A 293 15.46 -11.97 -21.99
C CYS A 293 15.73 -10.94 -20.87
N SER A 294 14.80 -9.99 -20.69
CA SER A 294 14.90 -9.03 -19.58
C SER A 294 14.57 -9.68 -18.23
N GLU A 295 15.03 -9.09 -17.12
CA GLU A 295 14.66 -9.58 -15.78
C GLU A 295 13.15 -9.55 -15.55
N PHE A 296 12.49 -8.46 -15.96
CA PHE A 296 11.05 -8.32 -15.91
C PHE A 296 10.33 -9.45 -16.65
N GLU A 297 10.86 -9.85 -17.82
CA GLU A 297 10.34 -10.96 -18.60
C GLU A 297 10.51 -12.31 -17.89
N LYS A 298 11.66 -12.55 -17.22
CA LYS A 298 11.85 -13.74 -16.37
C LYS A 298 10.81 -13.81 -15.25
N VAL A 299 10.58 -12.70 -14.56
CA VAL A 299 9.59 -12.60 -13.48
C VAL A 299 8.19 -12.88 -14.02
N SER A 300 7.84 -12.25 -15.15
CA SER A 300 6.55 -12.45 -15.83
C SER A 300 6.35 -13.92 -16.22
N ASN A 301 7.37 -14.58 -16.77
CA ASN A 301 7.33 -16.00 -17.11
C ASN A 301 7.16 -16.89 -15.88
N ALA A 302 7.87 -16.61 -14.79
CA ALA A 302 7.72 -17.36 -13.53
C ALA A 302 6.31 -17.22 -12.96
N GLN A 303 5.75 -16.00 -12.95
CA GLN A 303 4.38 -15.76 -12.53
C GLN A 303 3.37 -16.50 -13.40
N ARG A 304 3.51 -16.46 -14.72
CA ARG A 304 2.62 -17.19 -15.66
C ARG A 304 2.66 -18.71 -15.45
N ARG A 305 3.76 -19.23 -14.91
CA ARG A 305 3.93 -20.63 -14.49
C ARG A 305 3.44 -20.92 -13.07
N GLY A 306 2.77 -19.98 -12.42
CA GLY A 306 2.17 -20.18 -11.10
C GLY A 306 3.10 -19.95 -9.90
N ALA A 307 4.29 -19.39 -10.11
CA ALA A 307 5.15 -18.98 -8.98
C ALA A 307 4.38 -18.09 -7.99
N SER A 308 4.64 -18.25 -6.70
CA SER A 308 4.03 -17.42 -5.65
C SER A 308 4.96 -16.32 -5.13
N VAL A 309 6.28 -16.50 -5.28
CA VAL A 309 7.30 -15.51 -4.95
C VAL A 309 8.46 -15.69 -5.92
N VAL A 310 9.10 -14.60 -6.35
CA VAL A 310 10.36 -14.66 -7.11
C VAL A 310 11.50 -14.12 -6.26
N LEU A 311 12.60 -14.87 -6.20
CA LEU A 311 13.88 -14.45 -5.65
C LEU A 311 14.91 -14.25 -6.78
N LEU A 312 15.25 -13.00 -7.03
CA LEU A 312 16.31 -12.60 -7.95
C LEU A 312 17.66 -12.74 -7.25
N VAL A 313 18.51 -13.62 -7.76
CA VAL A 313 19.86 -13.84 -7.24
C VAL A 313 20.80 -12.85 -7.90
N GLN A 314 21.31 -11.91 -7.11
CA GLN A 314 22.24 -10.88 -7.60
C GLN A 314 23.60 -11.47 -7.93
N ARG A 315 24.34 -10.80 -8.82
CA ARG A 315 25.64 -11.30 -9.31
C ARG A 315 26.70 -11.30 -8.21
N ASP A 316 27.64 -12.26 -8.28
CA ASP A 316 28.75 -12.44 -7.35
C ASP A 316 29.68 -11.22 -7.20
N ASN A 317 29.74 -10.35 -8.21
CA ASN A 317 30.58 -9.16 -8.22
C ASN A 317 29.87 -7.89 -7.75
N ALA A 318 28.62 -7.97 -7.29
CA ALA A 318 27.90 -6.83 -6.76
C ALA A 318 28.50 -6.41 -5.40
N THR A 319 29.01 -5.18 -5.32
CA THR A 319 29.56 -4.62 -4.07
C THR A 319 28.47 -4.18 -3.10
N VAL A 320 27.28 -3.88 -3.60
CA VAL A 320 26.10 -3.47 -2.83
C VAL A 320 24.87 -4.10 -3.47
N MET A 321 23.96 -4.63 -2.65
CA MET A 321 22.69 -5.12 -3.15
C MET A 321 21.79 -3.96 -3.57
N THR A 322 21.15 -4.08 -4.73
CA THR A 322 20.22 -3.08 -5.26
C THR A 322 18.78 -3.57 -5.22
N HIS A 323 17.82 -2.64 -5.13
CA HIS A 323 16.42 -2.99 -5.32
C HIS A 323 16.15 -3.22 -6.82
N PRO A 324 15.62 -4.39 -7.21
CA PRO A 324 15.14 -4.60 -8.57
C PRO A 324 14.11 -3.52 -8.91
N SER A 325 14.24 -2.90 -10.07
CA SER A 325 13.35 -1.81 -10.46
C SER A 325 13.06 -1.84 -11.95
N VAL A 326 11.93 -1.25 -12.29
CA VAL A 326 11.56 -0.90 -13.67
C VAL A 326 11.61 0.61 -13.79
N GLU A 327 11.86 1.10 -15.00
CA GLU A 327 11.96 2.55 -15.28
C GLU A 327 10.71 3.30 -14.80
N VAL A 328 9.54 2.68 -14.97
CA VAL A 328 8.26 3.25 -14.59
C VAL A 328 7.45 2.20 -13.83
N SER A 329 7.19 2.43 -12.54
CA SER A 329 6.60 1.42 -11.65
C SER A 329 5.27 0.85 -12.14
N TRP A 330 4.44 1.66 -12.81
CA TRP A 330 3.14 1.21 -13.32
C TRP A 330 3.25 0.25 -14.54
N HIS A 331 4.39 0.21 -15.24
CA HIS A 331 4.64 -0.82 -16.27
C HIS A 331 4.68 -2.23 -15.67
N ALA A 332 4.90 -2.34 -14.36
CA ALA A 332 5.06 -3.61 -13.66
C ALA A 332 3.89 -3.96 -12.72
N TYR A 333 2.75 -3.25 -12.80
CA TYR A 333 1.56 -3.60 -12.03
C TYR A 333 0.93 -4.95 -12.47
N ASN A 334 1.26 -5.44 -13.66
CA ASN A 334 0.90 -6.79 -14.10
C ASN A 334 1.68 -7.90 -13.38
N ILE A 335 2.70 -7.56 -12.57
CA ILE A 335 3.36 -8.51 -11.68
C ILE A 335 2.57 -8.56 -10.36
N THR A 336 1.79 -9.62 -10.20
CA THR A 336 0.86 -9.86 -9.10
C THR A 336 1.42 -10.72 -7.98
N ILE A 337 2.71 -11.07 -8.04
CA ILE A 337 3.44 -11.78 -6.98
C ILE A 337 4.56 -10.91 -6.40
N PRO A 338 4.98 -11.12 -5.15
CA PRO A 338 6.14 -10.42 -4.59
C PRO A 338 7.44 -10.82 -5.29
N VAL A 339 8.29 -9.82 -5.55
CA VAL A 339 9.60 -9.96 -6.18
C VAL A 339 10.65 -9.42 -5.24
N LEU A 340 11.59 -10.26 -4.84
CA LEU A 340 12.65 -9.92 -3.89
C LEU A 340 14.01 -10.23 -4.53
N ALA A 341 15.07 -9.59 -4.05
CA ALA A 341 16.45 -9.86 -4.42
C ALA A 341 17.25 -10.36 -3.23
N VAL A 342 18.15 -11.31 -3.48
CA VAL A 342 19.07 -11.89 -2.49
C VAL A 342 20.51 -11.83 -3.00
N SER A 343 21.49 -11.86 -2.10
CA SER A 343 22.90 -11.96 -2.48
C SER A 343 23.18 -13.27 -3.21
N SER A 344 24.26 -13.31 -3.99
CA SER A 344 24.69 -14.55 -4.65
C SER A 344 24.99 -15.68 -3.66
N SER A 345 25.60 -15.35 -2.51
CA SER A 345 25.87 -16.31 -1.42
C SER A 345 24.60 -16.89 -0.83
N THR A 346 23.56 -16.08 -0.65
CA THR A 346 22.23 -16.53 -0.20
C THR A 346 21.60 -17.40 -1.28
N GLY A 347 21.61 -16.97 -2.54
CA GLY A 347 21.09 -17.74 -3.68
C GLY A 347 21.76 -19.11 -3.82
N ALA A 348 23.08 -19.19 -3.69
CA ALA A 348 23.83 -20.44 -3.73
C ALA A 348 23.47 -21.38 -2.55
N SER A 349 23.23 -20.81 -1.36
CA SER A 349 22.79 -21.58 -0.20
C SER A 349 21.38 -22.13 -0.40
N LEU A 350 20.47 -21.32 -0.93
CA LEU A 350 19.09 -21.71 -1.24
C LEU A 350 18.99 -22.76 -2.35
N ALA A 351 19.81 -22.66 -3.40
CA ALA A 351 19.80 -23.61 -4.51
C ALA A 351 20.14 -25.05 -4.08
N ASN A 352 20.88 -25.20 -2.98
CA ASN A 352 21.27 -26.49 -2.41
C ASN A 352 20.45 -26.85 -1.17
N LEU A 353 19.47 -26.04 -0.79
CA LEU A 353 18.70 -26.22 0.43
C LEU A 353 17.70 -27.37 0.26
N LYS A 354 17.80 -28.34 1.17
CA LYS A 354 16.83 -29.42 1.34
C LYS A 354 16.23 -29.32 2.73
N ASP A 355 15.02 -29.83 2.91
CA ASP A 355 14.45 -29.95 4.25
C ASP A 355 15.14 -31.06 5.06
N THR A 356 14.72 -31.23 6.32
CA THR A 356 15.27 -32.24 7.25
C THR A 356 15.05 -33.68 6.78
N GLN A 357 14.12 -33.92 5.85
CA GLN A 357 13.81 -35.23 5.29
C GLN A 357 14.50 -35.45 3.92
N GLY A 358 15.20 -34.44 3.40
CA GLY A 358 15.86 -34.47 2.10
C GLY A 358 14.96 -34.04 0.93
N ASP A 359 13.75 -33.57 1.23
CA ASP A 359 12.73 -33.10 0.30
C ASP A 359 12.84 -31.58 0.06
N THR A 360 11.85 -31.03 -0.64
CA THR A 360 11.80 -29.61 -1.04
C THR A 360 11.70 -28.70 0.18
N ALA A 361 12.75 -27.90 0.42
CA ALA A 361 12.76 -26.91 1.50
C ALA A 361 11.63 -25.88 1.34
N SER A 362 11.17 -25.32 2.46
CA SER A 362 10.19 -24.22 2.45
C SER A 362 10.77 -22.97 3.07
N LEU A 363 10.41 -21.82 2.51
CA LEU A 363 10.91 -20.51 2.91
C LEU A 363 9.79 -19.67 3.52
N ARG A 364 10.15 -18.84 4.49
CA ARG A 364 9.32 -17.76 5.02
C ARG A 364 10.06 -16.43 4.89
N PHE A 365 9.29 -15.35 4.80
CA PHE A 365 9.82 -14.00 4.68
C PHE A 365 9.34 -13.12 5.82
N GLU A 366 10.29 -12.49 6.49
CA GLU A 366 10.05 -11.55 7.58
C GLU A 366 10.46 -10.15 7.12
N ASN A 367 9.53 -9.18 7.16
CA ASN A 367 9.82 -7.79 6.83
C ASN A 367 10.60 -7.13 7.98
N SER A 368 11.74 -6.51 7.66
CA SER A 368 12.48 -5.68 8.62
C SER A 368 11.71 -4.38 8.83
N ARG A 369 11.06 -4.23 9.98
CA ARG A 369 10.52 -2.93 10.40
C ARG A 369 11.68 -2.06 10.87
N ILE A 370 11.78 -0.86 10.31
CA ILE A 370 12.70 0.19 10.79
C ILE A 370 12.04 0.89 11.97
#